data_AF-A0A429I8C6-F1
#
_entry.id   AF-A0A429I8C6-F1
#
_cell.length_a   1.000
_cell.length_b   1.000
_cell.length_c   1.000
_cell.angle_alpha   90.00
_cell.angle_beta   90.00
_cell.angle_gamma   90.00
#
_symmetry.space_group_name_H-M   'P 1'
#
loop_
_entity.id
_entity.type
_entity.pdbx_description
1 polymer ?
#
loop_
_entity_poly.entity_id
_entity_poly.type
_entity_poly.pdbx_seq_one_letter_code
_entity_poly.pdbx_strand_id
1 'polypeptide(L)' 'MTTPAPRPSTPLSYPSDQVGRCARCHQPCHRYGYGGNPLCLQCLEPVRAAQGRPMPQVAA' A
#
# COMPACT_ATOMS: atom_id res chain seq x y z
N MET A 1 -1.79 -4.59 -41.18
CA MET A 1 -2.56 -4.54 -39.93
C MET A 1 -1.56 -4.24 -38.82
N THR A 2 -1.63 -3.08 -38.16
CA THR A 2 -0.68 -2.75 -37.08
C THR A 2 -1.37 -2.99 -35.72
N THR A 3 -0.81 -3.89 -34.93
CA THR A 3 -1.29 -4.21 -33.58
C THR A 3 -0.89 -3.08 -32.63
N PRO A 4 -1.81 -2.43 -31.91
CA PRO A 4 -1.42 -1.43 -30.92
C PRO A 4 -0.73 -2.12 -29.74
N ALA A 5 0.50 -1.71 -29.44
CA ALA A 5 1.25 -2.16 -28.27
C ALA A 5 0.45 -1.88 -26.98
N PRO A 6 0.48 -2.79 -25.98
CA PRO A 6 -0.17 -2.54 -24.70
C PRO A 6 0.46 -1.30 -24.06
N ARG A 7 -0.38 -0.29 -23.81
CA ARG A 7 0.02 0.96 -23.17
C ARG A 7 0.57 0.62 -21.78
N PRO A 8 1.71 1.21 -21.35
CA PRO A 8 2.20 1.01 -19.99
C PRO A 8 1.08 1.44 -19.03
N SER A 9 0.71 0.51 -18.15
CA SER A 9 -0.26 0.75 -17.08
C SER A 9 0.11 2.04 -16.38
N THR A 10 -0.85 2.95 -16.29
CA THR A 10 -0.74 4.27 -15.68
C THR A 10 0.19 4.22 -14.48
N PRO A 11 1.26 5.04 -14.43
CA PRO A 11 2.02 5.16 -13.20
C PRO A 11 1.02 5.58 -12.13
N LEU A 12 0.94 4.82 -11.03
CA LEU A 12 0.21 5.28 -9.86
C LEU A 12 0.70 6.71 -9.60
N SER A 13 -0.17 7.71 -9.78
CA SER A 13 0.09 9.15 -9.54
C SER A 13 0.26 9.41 -8.05
N TYR A 14 1.14 8.65 -7.44
CA TYR A 14 1.59 8.85 -6.09
C TYR A 14 2.81 9.75 -6.20
N PRO A 15 2.79 10.96 -5.61
CA PRO A 15 3.97 11.83 -5.63
C PRO A 15 5.16 11.00 -5.12
N SER A 16 6.27 11.00 -5.86
CA SER A 16 7.40 10.08 -5.59
C SER A 16 7.90 10.19 -4.15
N ASP A 17 7.82 11.37 -3.54
CA ASP A 17 8.18 11.63 -2.13
C ASP A 17 7.33 10.84 -1.12
N GLN A 18 6.18 10.35 -1.55
CA GLN A 18 5.27 9.60 -0.71
C GLN A 18 5.29 8.09 -1.04
N VAL A 19 5.98 7.68 -2.13
CA VAL A 19 6.19 6.28 -2.51
C VAL A 19 7.39 5.71 -1.76
N GLY A 20 7.24 4.51 -1.21
CA GLY A 20 8.34 3.73 -0.68
C GLY A 20 8.16 2.25 -0.96
N ARG A 21 9.08 1.42 -0.46
CA ARG A 21 8.96 -0.04 -0.57
C ARG A 21 8.21 -0.59 0.62
N CYS A 22 7.23 -1.46 0.36
CA CYS A 22 6.57 -2.26 1.39
C CYS A 22 7.61 -3.06 2.19
N ALA A 23 7.52 -3.05 3.51
CA ALA A 23 8.47 -3.75 4.39
C ALA A 23 8.42 -5.28 4.25
N ARG A 24 7.33 -5.84 3.68
CA ARG A 24 7.12 -7.28 3.53
C ARG A 24 7.40 -7.79 2.12
N CYS A 25 6.79 -7.19 1.10
CA CYS A 25 6.91 -7.65 -0.28
C CYS A 25 7.81 -6.76 -1.15
N HIS A 26 8.36 -5.67 -0.60
CA HIS A 26 9.22 -4.70 -1.29
C HIS A 26 8.63 -4.03 -2.53
N GLN A 27 7.36 -4.29 -2.86
CA GLN A 27 6.66 -3.62 -3.93
C GLN A 27 6.51 -2.12 -3.65
N PRO A 28 6.54 -1.27 -4.70
CA PRO A 28 6.28 0.15 -4.55
C PRO A 28 4.87 0.36 -4.01
N CYS A 29 4.77 1.05 -2.88
CA CYS A 29 3.51 1.39 -2.27
C CYS A 29 3.57 2.78 -1.65
N HIS A 30 2.40 3.33 -1.35
CA HIS A 30 2.29 4.52 -0.53
C HIS A 30 2.81 4.23 0.88
N ARG A 31 4.01 4.73 1.20
CA ARG A 31 4.67 4.49 2.49
C ARG A 31 4.74 5.73 3.37
N TYR A 32 4.85 6.91 2.78
CA TYR A 32 5.04 8.17 3.49
C TYR A 32 3.87 9.14 3.25
N GLY A 33 3.68 10.13 4.12
CA GLY A 33 2.56 11.07 4.01
C GLY A 33 1.28 10.59 4.70
N TYR A 34 0.19 11.33 4.53
CA TYR A 34 -1.07 11.08 5.22
C TYR A 34 -1.69 9.77 4.77
N GLY A 35 -1.90 8.83 5.70
CA GLY A 35 -2.37 7.48 5.38
C GLY A 35 -1.27 6.52 4.92
N GLY A 36 0.00 6.94 4.94
CA GLY A 36 1.15 6.08 4.61
C GLY A 36 1.26 4.90 5.57
N ASN A 37 1.61 3.73 5.04
CA ASN A 37 1.76 2.52 5.83
C ASN A 37 3.07 1.79 5.48
N PRO A 38 3.78 1.19 6.44
CA PRO A 38 4.94 0.35 6.16
C PRO A 38 4.60 -0.85 5.27
N LEU A 39 3.34 -1.25 5.18
CA LEU A 39 2.84 -2.35 4.34
C LEU A 39 1.94 -1.83 3.23
N CYS A 40 2.05 -2.42 2.04
CA CYS A 40 1.06 -2.21 0.98
C CYS A 40 -0.31 -2.78 1.40
N LEU A 41 -1.40 -2.32 0.77
CA LEU A 41 -2.77 -2.74 1.12
C LEU A 41 -2.94 -4.26 1.17
N GLN A 42 -2.33 -5.00 0.24
CA GLN A 42 -2.39 -6.47 0.24
C GLN A 42 -1.63 -7.12 1.38
N CYS A 43 -0.51 -6.55 1.82
CA CYS A 43 0.22 -7.03 2.98
C CYS A 43 -0.43 -6.60 4.30
N LEU A 44 -1.17 -5.49 4.26
CA LEU A 44 -1.86 -4.90 5.41
C LEU A 44 -3.17 -5.63 5.73
N GLU A 45 -3.93 -6.06 4.73
CA GLU A 45 -5.16 -6.86 4.87
C GLU A 45 -5.02 -8.06 5.84
N PRO A 46 -4.08 -9.00 5.64
CA PRO A 46 -3.93 -10.14 6.55
C PRO A 46 -3.47 -9.73 7.95
N VAL A 47 -2.73 -8.62 8.07
CA VAL A 47 -2.31 -8.07 9.38
C VAL A 47 -3.51 -7.46 10.10
N ARG A 48 -4.37 -6.73 9.39
CA ARG A 48 -5.62 -6.19 9.94
C ARG A 48 -6.59 -7.29 10.35
N ALA A 49 -6.73 -8.32 9.51
CA ALA A 49 -7.55 -9.49 9.83
C ALA A 49 -7.01 -10.25 11.06
N ALA A 50 -5.69 -10.42 11.17
CA ALA A 50 -5.05 -11.02 12.34
C ALA A 50 -5.13 -10.13 13.59
N GLN A 51 -5.11 -8.80 13.42
CA GLN A 51 -5.28 -7.81 14.48
C GLN A 51 -6.75 -7.58 14.86
N GLY A 52 -7.69 -8.41 14.38
CA GLY A 52 -9.09 -8.45 14.83
C GLY A 52 -9.30 -8.76 16.32
N ARG A 53 -8.26 -8.72 17.15
CA ARG A 53 -8.43 -8.52 18.60
C ARG A 53 -8.52 -7.01 18.83
N PRO A 54 -9.66 -6.47 19.30
CA PRO A 54 -9.72 -5.06 19.64
C PRO A 54 -8.59 -4.76 20.62
N MET A 55 -7.79 -3.73 20.33
CA MET A 55 -6.99 -3.07 21.35
C MET A 55 -7.95 -2.80 22.51
N PRO A 56 -7.62 -3.13 23.78
CA PRO A 56 -8.46 -2.72 24.89
C PRO A 56 -8.60 -1.20 24.78
N GLN A 57 -9.82 -0.72 24.55
CA GLN A 57 -10.12 0.69 24.68
C GLN A 57 -9.71 1.04 26.11
N VAL A 58 -8.69 1.89 26.27
CA VAL A 58 -8.50 2.61 27.53
C VAL A 58 -9.77 3.45 27.68
N ALA A 59 -10.71 2.93 28.47
CA ALA A 59 -11.84 3.66 28.97
C ALA A 59 -11.27 4.76 29.88
N ALA A 60 -11.46 6.01 29.47
CA ALA A 60 -11.31 7.18 30.31
C ALA A 60 -12.65 7.49 30.99
#